data_AF-A0A924ZE25-F1
#
_entry.id   AF-A0A924ZE25-F1
#
_cell.length_a   1.000
_cell.length_b   1.000
_cell.length_c   1.000
_cell.angle_alpha   90.00
_cell.angle_beta   90.00
_cell.angle_gamma   90.00
#
_symmetry.space_group_name_H-M   'P 1'
#
loop_
_entity.id
_entity.type
_entity.pdbx_description
1 polymer ?
#
loop_
_entity_poly.entity_id
_entity_poly.type
_entity_poly.pdbx_seq_one_letter_code
_entity_poly.pdbx_strand_id
1 'polypeptide(L)'
;LGGDARSDLGVARIFAAKGRPSFNPLIVHVPDVAAAREFGQFDDRAERLAAAFWPGPLTLVLPLRAAGLSELVTAGLGSVAIRVPAHPVAQGLLRAWGGPLAAPSANPSGRVSPTRAAHVLAGLGGRIAAVLDGGPCAVGVESTIVGLVGAAELLRPGGVALEALEAILGPLLARAQGGAEIRPTAPGQLASHYAPEAAVRLGALSVRPGEIGLGFGPGGFDLNLSVSGDLTEAAANLFHMLREADRLAAGRGIAVAVVPEIGLGRAINDRLRRAAAPRC
;
A
#
# COMPACT_ATOMS: atom_id res chain seq x y z
N LEU A 1 4.98 9.08 -3.86
CA LEU A 1 4.91 10.43 -4.45
C LEU A 1 4.55 11.36 -3.32
N GLY A 2 5.41 12.32 -2.96
CA GLY A 2 5.19 13.15 -1.77
C GLY A 2 4.94 14.61 -2.12
N GLY A 3 4.17 15.30 -1.28
CA GLY A 3 3.99 16.75 -1.26
C GLY A 3 3.62 17.22 0.15
N ASP A 4 3.80 18.51 0.46
CA ASP A 4 3.46 19.06 1.77
C ASP A 4 1.99 18.81 2.08
N ALA A 5 1.71 18.10 3.17
CA ALA A 5 0.35 17.77 3.58
C ALA A 5 -0.46 19.00 4.02
N ARG A 6 0.19 20.15 4.24
CA ARG A 6 -0.44 21.44 4.59
C ARG A 6 -0.73 22.32 3.38
N SER A 7 -0.25 21.94 2.20
CA SER A 7 -0.39 22.73 0.97
C SER A 7 -1.47 22.13 0.06
N ASP A 8 -2.59 22.84 -0.11
CA ASP A 8 -3.64 22.42 -1.06
C ASP A 8 -3.08 22.23 -2.47
N LEU A 9 -2.22 23.15 -2.93
CA LEU A 9 -1.58 23.05 -4.24
C LEU A 9 -0.63 21.83 -4.31
N GLY A 10 0.15 21.59 -3.25
CA GLY A 10 1.04 20.43 -3.16
C GLY A 10 0.26 19.13 -3.27
N VAL A 11 -0.84 19.01 -2.52
CA VAL A 11 -1.70 17.83 -2.50
C VAL A 11 -2.46 17.67 -3.82
N ALA A 12 -3.00 18.74 -4.40
CA ALA A 12 -3.66 18.72 -5.70
C ALA A 12 -2.72 18.21 -6.82
N ARG A 13 -1.44 18.61 -6.79
CA ARG A 13 -0.41 18.11 -7.73
C ARG A 13 -0.16 16.60 -7.59
N ILE A 14 -0.27 16.03 -6.39
CA ILE A 14 -0.18 14.57 -6.19
C ILE A 14 -1.33 13.87 -6.93
N PHE A 15 -2.57 14.36 -6.75
CA PHE A 15 -3.74 13.81 -7.42
C PHE A 15 -3.61 13.92 -8.94
N ALA A 16 -3.22 15.10 -9.44
CA ALA A 16 -3.04 15.37 -10.87
C ALA A 16 -1.97 14.47 -11.50
N ALA A 17 -0.78 14.36 -10.90
CA ALA A 17 0.31 13.54 -11.43
C ALA A 17 -0.09 12.06 -11.57
N LYS A 18 -0.91 11.55 -10.63
CA LYS A 18 -1.39 10.16 -10.62
C LYS A 18 -2.63 9.93 -11.47
N GLY A 19 -3.41 10.96 -11.80
CA GLY A 19 -4.79 10.79 -12.27
C GLY A 19 -5.68 10.10 -11.24
N ARG A 20 -5.48 10.43 -9.95
CA ARG A 20 -6.20 9.81 -8.81
C ARG A 20 -7.44 10.64 -8.47
N PRO A 21 -8.61 10.02 -8.18
CA PRO A 21 -9.77 10.76 -7.70
C PRO A 21 -9.51 11.43 -6.33
N SER A 22 -9.96 12.68 -6.18
CA SER A 22 -9.75 13.50 -4.98
C SER A 22 -10.46 13.00 -3.73
N PHE A 23 -11.50 12.17 -3.88
CA PHE A 23 -12.23 11.58 -2.76
C PHE A 23 -11.47 10.46 -2.02
N ASN A 24 -10.29 10.05 -2.52
CA ASN A 24 -9.52 8.96 -1.94
C ASN A 24 -8.39 9.50 -1.05
N PRO A 25 -8.51 9.41 0.29
CA PRO A 25 -7.61 10.07 1.24
C PRO A 25 -6.15 9.63 1.06
N LEU A 26 -5.22 10.44 1.55
CA LEU A 26 -3.79 10.21 1.50
C LEU A 26 -3.24 9.85 2.89
N ILE A 27 -2.11 9.15 2.92
CA ILE A 27 -1.38 8.87 4.17
C ILE A 27 -0.39 10.01 4.41
N VAL A 28 -0.46 10.59 5.60
CA VAL A 28 0.51 11.56 6.11
C VAL A 28 1.68 10.79 6.71
N HIS A 29 2.88 11.07 6.22
CA HIS A 29 4.12 10.54 6.75
C HIS A 29 4.78 11.59 7.62
N VAL A 30 5.23 11.17 8.81
CA VAL A 30 5.86 12.01 9.83
C VAL A 30 7.10 11.30 10.40
N PRO A 31 8.08 12.04 10.94
CA PRO A 31 9.36 11.44 11.37
C PRO A 31 9.23 10.52 12.58
N ASP A 32 8.29 10.80 13.49
CA ASP A 32 8.15 10.09 14.76
C ASP A 32 6.72 10.20 15.33
N VAL A 33 6.51 9.57 16.49
CA VAL A 33 5.22 9.54 17.20
C VAL A 33 4.84 10.92 17.73
N ALA A 34 5.80 11.75 18.14
CA ALA A 34 5.51 13.08 18.66
C ALA A 34 4.88 13.95 17.56
N ALA A 35 5.47 13.95 16.36
CA ALA A 35 4.90 14.60 15.20
C ALA A 35 3.54 13.99 14.78
N ALA A 36 3.34 12.68 14.94
CA ALA A 36 2.05 12.03 14.65
C ALA A 36 0.92 12.56 15.54
N ARG A 37 1.19 12.83 16.82
CA ARG A 37 0.20 13.36 17.80
C ARG A 37 -0.26 14.77 17.51
N GLU A 38 0.46 15.53 16.68
CA GLU A 38 0.02 16.85 16.25
C GLU A 38 -1.21 16.73 15.36
N PHE A 39 -1.30 15.68 14.55
CA PHE A 39 -2.35 15.49 13.53
C PHE A 39 -3.46 14.52 13.96
N GLY A 40 -3.13 13.47 14.71
CA GLY A 40 -4.08 12.45 15.13
C GLY A 40 -4.32 12.44 16.64
N GLN A 41 -5.54 12.11 17.06
CA GLN A 41 -5.85 11.84 18.46
C GLN A 41 -5.47 10.39 18.82
N PHE A 42 -4.61 10.23 19.83
CA PHE A 42 -4.13 8.92 20.29
C PHE A 42 -4.92 8.47 21.51
N ASP A 43 -5.38 7.22 21.46
CA ASP A 43 -5.87 6.46 22.61
C ASP A 43 -4.86 5.35 22.94
N ASP A 44 -5.09 4.61 24.03
CA ASP A 44 -4.19 3.53 24.47
C ASP A 44 -3.94 2.47 23.40
N ARG A 45 -4.89 2.25 22.48
CA ARG A 45 -4.74 1.30 21.37
C ARG A 45 -3.74 1.83 20.35
N ALA A 46 -3.86 3.10 19.98
CA ALA A 46 -2.92 3.78 19.10
C ALA A 46 -1.51 3.81 19.69
N GLU A 47 -1.38 4.06 21.00
CA GLU A 47 -0.09 4.05 21.71
C GLU A 47 0.60 2.70 21.61
N ARG A 48 -0.11 1.62 21.97
CA ARG A 48 0.44 0.27 21.99
C ARG A 48 0.86 -0.19 20.59
N LEU A 49 0.06 0.11 19.58
CA LEU A 49 0.39 -0.19 18.18
C LEU A 49 1.58 0.63 17.67
N ALA A 50 1.61 1.93 17.96
CA ALA A 50 2.73 2.79 17.57
C ALA A 50 4.03 2.34 18.23
N ALA A 51 4.02 2.05 19.53
CA ALA A 51 5.21 1.56 20.25
C ALA A 51 5.76 0.25 19.69
N ALA A 52 4.89 -0.65 19.22
CA ALA A 52 5.29 -1.95 18.68
C ALA A 52 5.75 -1.90 17.22
N PHE A 53 5.14 -1.06 16.38
CA PHE A 53 5.28 -1.14 14.93
C PHE A 53 5.78 0.14 14.26
N TRP A 54 6.02 1.22 15.01
CA TRP A 54 6.62 2.45 14.49
C TRP A 54 8.03 2.70 15.04
N PRO A 55 8.98 3.11 14.18
CA PRO A 55 8.89 3.24 12.72
C PRO A 55 8.66 1.90 12.00
N GLY A 56 7.79 1.85 10.98
CA GLY A 56 7.49 0.59 10.31
C GLY A 56 6.38 0.61 9.26
N PRO A 57 5.90 -0.58 8.85
CA PRO A 57 4.87 -0.76 7.83
C PRO A 57 3.44 -0.74 8.39
N LEU A 58 3.19 -0.01 9.47
CA LEU A 58 1.84 0.23 10.00
C LEU A 58 1.37 1.65 9.67
N THR A 59 0.08 1.80 9.38
CA THR A 59 -0.62 3.08 9.25
C THR A 59 -1.82 3.05 10.19
N LEU A 60 -2.00 4.11 10.96
CA LEU A 60 -3.14 4.28 11.86
C LEU A 60 -4.09 5.33 11.28
N VAL A 61 -5.38 5.00 11.20
CA VAL A 61 -6.45 5.97 10.91
C VAL A 61 -7.04 6.41 12.24
N LEU A 62 -6.77 7.67 12.60
CA LEU A 62 -7.09 8.26 13.89
C LEU A 62 -8.08 9.41 13.71
N PRO A 63 -8.89 9.76 14.72
CA PRO A 63 -9.62 11.03 14.72
C PRO A 63 -8.67 12.20 14.47
N LEU A 64 -9.07 13.11 13.58
CA LEU A 64 -8.27 14.25 13.18
C LEU A 64 -8.21 15.28 14.31
N ARG A 65 -7.05 15.94 14.48
CA ARG A 65 -6.91 17.18 15.24
C ARG A 65 -6.94 18.38 14.30
N ALA A 66 -7.40 19.53 14.78
CA ALA A 66 -7.29 20.79 14.04
C ALA A 66 -5.81 21.18 13.90
N ALA A 67 -5.16 20.69 12.84
CA ALA A 67 -3.71 20.62 12.74
C ALA A 67 -3.15 21.22 11.43
N GLY A 68 -3.94 22.06 10.74
CA GLY A 68 -3.49 22.77 9.54
C GLY A 68 -3.16 21.88 8.34
N LEU A 69 -3.68 20.64 8.29
CA LEU A 69 -3.61 19.80 7.10
C LEU A 69 -4.59 20.31 6.03
N SER A 70 -4.20 20.15 4.78
CA SER A 70 -5.10 20.37 3.64
C SER A 70 -6.28 19.40 3.72
N GLU A 71 -7.50 19.89 3.48
CA GLU A 71 -8.71 19.05 3.44
C GLU A 71 -8.64 17.98 2.35
N LEU A 72 -7.83 18.20 1.31
CA LEU A 72 -7.59 17.22 0.24
C LEU A 72 -6.85 15.98 0.74
N VAL A 73 -6.12 16.07 1.86
CA VAL A 73 -5.43 14.92 2.47
C VAL A 73 -6.44 13.95 3.06
N THR A 74 -7.42 14.46 3.79
CA THR A 74 -8.44 13.64 4.47
C THR A 74 -9.66 13.38 3.61
N ALA A 75 -9.74 14.01 2.42
CA ALA A 75 -10.93 13.99 1.56
C ALA A 75 -12.19 14.47 2.31
N GLY A 76 -12.04 15.44 3.22
CA GLY A 76 -13.11 15.99 4.06
C GLY A 76 -13.55 15.08 5.21
N LEU A 77 -12.83 13.99 5.49
CA LEU A 77 -13.12 13.10 6.63
C LEU A 77 -12.65 13.71 7.95
N GLY A 78 -13.37 13.39 9.04
CA GLY A 78 -12.97 13.72 10.42
C GLY A 78 -11.84 12.85 10.98
N SER A 79 -11.10 12.16 10.10
CA SER A 79 -10.00 11.25 10.46
C SER A 79 -8.81 11.42 9.51
N VAL A 80 -7.64 10.99 9.98
CA VAL A 80 -6.38 11.08 9.24
C VAL A 80 -5.62 9.77 9.31
N ALA A 81 -5.08 9.35 8.17
CA ALA A 81 -4.19 8.20 8.09
C ALA A 81 -2.73 8.65 8.28
N ILE A 82 -2.07 8.18 9.34
CA ILE A 82 -0.70 8.59 9.69
C ILE A 82 0.24 7.38 9.66
N ARG A 83 1.50 7.59 9.25
CA ARG A 83 2.56 6.58 9.29
C ARG A 83 3.90 7.19 9.67
N VAL A 84 4.64 6.48 10.50
CA VAL A 84 6.08 6.71 10.72
C VAL A 84 6.87 5.64 9.92
N PRO A 85 7.49 5.97 8.77
CA PRO A 85 8.15 4.97 7.93
C PRO A 85 9.52 4.55 8.50
N ALA A 86 9.89 3.27 8.40
CA ALA A 86 11.20 2.77 8.86
C ALA A 86 12.37 2.97 7.89
N HIS A 87 12.15 3.53 6.70
CA HIS A 87 13.20 3.61 5.69
C HIS A 87 14.17 4.77 5.95
N PRO A 88 15.49 4.57 6.00
CA PRO A 88 16.46 5.62 6.30
C PRO A 88 16.36 6.85 5.40
N VAL A 89 16.21 6.66 4.08
CA VAL A 89 16.04 7.77 3.13
C VAL A 89 14.73 8.54 3.37
N ALA A 90 13.63 7.85 3.68
CA ALA A 90 12.36 8.52 3.97
C ALA A 90 12.43 9.30 5.29
N GLN A 91 13.09 8.72 6.29
CA GLN A 91 13.35 9.35 7.59
C GLN A 91 14.27 10.57 7.46
N GLY A 92 15.31 10.48 6.65
CA GLY A 92 16.18 11.62 6.31
C GLY A 92 15.42 12.74 5.61
N LEU A 93 14.58 12.40 4.63
CA LEU A 93 13.71 13.38 3.95
C LEU A 93 12.76 14.07 4.93
N LEU A 94 12.05 13.31 5.77
CA LEU A 94 11.08 13.85 6.73
C LEU A 94 11.74 14.80 7.73
N ARG A 95 12.93 14.43 8.25
CA ARG A 95 13.70 15.30 9.14
C ARG A 95 14.22 16.56 8.45
N ALA A 96 14.73 16.44 7.23
CA ALA A 96 15.24 17.59 6.46
C ALA A 96 14.10 18.53 6.01
N TRP A 97 12.93 17.98 5.69
CA TRP A 97 11.73 18.74 5.32
C TRP A 97 11.10 19.45 6.51
N GLY A 98 11.10 18.83 7.70
CA GLY A 98 10.60 19.45 8.93
C GLY A 98 9.07 19.60 8.98
N GLY A 99 8.32 18.79 8.22
CA GLY A 99 6.85 18.87 8.16
C GLY A 99 6.17 17.56 7.73
N PRO A 100 4.83 17.54 7.74
CA PRO A 100 4.07 16.36 7.33
C PRO A 100 4.09 16.19 5.80
N LEU A 101 4.33 14.97 5.34
CA LEU A 101 4.38 14.65 3.92
C LEU A 101 3.19 13.76 3.53
N ALA A 102 2.25 14.29 2.72
CA ALA A 102 1.20 13.47 2.14
C ALA A 102 1.80 12.62 1.02
N ALA A 103 1.71 11.29 1.15
CA ALA A 103 2.34 10.40 0.17
C ALA A 103 1.56 9.11 -0.09
N PRO A 104 0.85 8.99 -1.23
CA PRO A 104 0.42 7.70 -1.75
C PRO A 104 1.57 6.99 -2.50
N SER A 105 1.29 5.76 -2.95
CA SER A 105 2.17 5.00 -3.85
C SER A 105 2.54 5.82 -5.10
N ALA A 106 3.76 5.66 -5.60
CA ALA A 106 4.32 6.49 -6.68
C ALA A 106 4.06 5.95 -8.10
N ASN A 107 2.83 5.51 -8.38
CA ASN A 107 2.38 5.00 -9.69
C ASN A 107 1.16 5.77 -10.20
N PRO A 108 0.87 5.74 -11.52
CA PRO A 108 -0.45 6.11 -12.04
C PRO A 108 -1.57 5.35 -11.32
N SER A 109 -2.70 6.00 -11.10
CA SER A 109 -3.85 5.41 -10.40
C SER A 109 -4.30 4.11 -11.07
N GLY A 110 -4.65 3.09 -10.28
CA GLY A 110 -5.08 1.77 -10.77
C GLY A 110 -3.96 0.81 -11.19
N ARG A 111 -2.77 1.32 -11.55
CA ARG A 111 -1.62 0.48 -11.96
C ARG A 111 -0.93 -0.21 -10.77
N VAL A 112 -0.10 -1.21 -11.07
CA VAL A 112 0.77 -1.90 -10.10
C VAL A 112 1.62 -0.89 -9.30
N SER A 113 1.74 -1.05 -7.99
CA SER A 113 2.56 -0.17 -7.15
C SER A 113 4.05 -0.27 -7.52
N PRO A 114 4.85 0.79 -7.29
CA PRO A 114 6.28 0.76 -7.56
C PRO A 114 7.06 0.29 -6.34
N THR A 115 7.97 -0.65 -6.54
CA THR A 115 8.94 -1.11 -5.51
C THR A 115 10.40 -0.76 -5.83
N ARG A 116 10.65 -0.01 -6.90
CA ARG A 116 11.99 0.42 -7.37
C ARG A 116 11.86 1.80 -8.03
N ALA A 117 12.94 2.59 -8.04
CA ALA A 117 12.95 3.92 -8.69
C ALA A 117 12.60 3.85 -10.18
N ALA A 118 13.10 2.83 -10.89
CA ALA A 118 12.75 2.59 -12.30
C ALA A 118 11.24 2.43 -12.53
N HIS A 119 10.52 1.79 -11.59
CA HIS A 119 9.06 1.66 -11.68
C HIS A 119 8.35 3.02 -11.54
N VAL A 120 8.92 3.93 -10.74
CA VAL A 120 8.41 5.30 -10.58
C VAL A 120 8.63 6.10 -11.85
N LEU A 121 9.85 6.07 -12.41
CA LEU A 121 10.19 6.80 -13.63
C LEU A 121 9.36 6.31 -14.83
N ALA A 122 9.15 5.00 -14.97
CA ALA A 122 8.32 4.44 -16.02
C ALA A 122 6.85 4.91 -15.96
N GLY A 123 6.32 5.18 -14.75
CA GLY A 123 4.93 5.57 -14.56
C GLY A 123 4.68 7.07 -14.47
N LEU A 124 5.62 7.82 -13.88
CA LEU A 124 5.45 9.23 -13.49
C LEU A 124 6.54 10.15 -14.05
N GLY A 125 7.45 9.65 -14.89
CA GLY A 125 8.47 10.47 -15.57
C GLY A 125 7.84 11.68 -16.27
N GLY A 126 8.45 12.85 -16.11
CA GLY A 126 7.94 14.12 -16.64
C GLY A 126 6.74 14.72 -15.90
N ARG A 127 6.20 14.05 -14.87
CA ARG A 127 5.06 14.55 -14.05
C ARG A 127 5.44 14.92 -12.62
N ILE A 128 6.68 14.65 -12.23
CA ILE A 128 7.20 14.81 -10.87
C ILE A 128 8.54 15.54 -10.92
N ALA A 129 8.83 16.33 -9.87
CA ALA A 129 10.03 17.15 -9.84
C ALA A 129 11.32 16.34 -9.63
N ALA A 130 11.25 15.25 -8.86
CA ALA A 130 12.41 14.44 -8.53
C ALA A 130 12.02 13.00 -8.12
N VAL A 131 13.01 12.10 -8.16
CA VAL A 131 12.94 10.76 -7.58
C VAL A 131 14.14 10.58 -6.66
N LEU A 132 13.88 10.19 -5.42
CA LEU A 132 14.92 9.75 -4.48
C LEU A 132 15.07 8.24 -4.62
N ASP A 133 16.20 7.79 -5.16
CA ASP A 133 16.50 6.37 -5.29
C ASP A 133 17.11 5.83 -3.99
N GLY A 134 16.33 5.03 -3.27
CA GLY A 134 16.76 4.32 -2.06
C GLY A 134 16.96 2.82 -2.29
N GLY A 135 17.01 2.37 -3.55
CA GLY A 135 17.02 0.96 -3.91
C GLY A 135 15.64 0.28 -3.83
N PRO A 136 15.60 -1.06 -3.97
CA PRO A 136 14.36 -1.83 -3.89
C PRO A 136 13.70 -1.77 -2.50
N CYS A 137 12.36 -1.74 -2.45
CA CYS A 137 11.62 -1.80 -1.19
C CYS A 137 11.77 -3.17 -0.51
N ALA A 138 12.18 -3.20 0.75
CA ALA A 138 12.40 -4.44 1.51
C ALA A 138 11.12 -5.26 1.79
N VAL A 139 9.96 -4.61 1.97
CA VAL A 139 8.67 -5.29 2.27
C VAL A 139 7.86 -5.59 1.01
N GLY A 140 8.02 -4.77 -0.05
CA GLY A 140 7.37 -4.93 -1.36
C GLY A 140 5.84 -4.77 -1.43
N VAL A 141 5.12 -4.84 -0.32
CA VAL A 141 3.69 -4.47 -0.22
C VAL A 141 3.49 -3.20 0.60
N GLU A 142 2.33 -2.55 0.47
CA GLU A 142 2.01 -1.35 1.25
C GLU A 142 1.84 -1.63 2.75
N SER A 143 1.79 -0.56 3.54
CA SER A 143 1.51 -0.65 4.98
C SER A 143 0.16 -1.31 5.28
N THR A 144 0.12 -2.03 6.39
CA THR A 144 -1.15 -2.43 7.01
C THR A 144 -1.84 -1.19 7.54
N ILE A 145 -3.15 -1.07 7.34
CA ILE A 145 -3.95 0.06 7.81
C ILE A 145 -4.93 -0.43 8.88
N VAL A 146 -4.83 0.14 10.07
CA VAL A 146 -5.77 -0.10 11.19
C VAL A 146 -6.55 1.19 11.47
N GLY A 147 -7.88 1.08 11.53
CA GLY A 147 -8.76 2.18 11.91
C GLY A 147 -9.09 2.15 13.40
N LEU A 148 -8.98 3.31 14.07
CA LEU A 148 -9.21 3.47 15.51
C LEU A 148 -10.18 4.62 15.85
N VAL A 149 -10.96 5.12 14.88
CA VAL A 149 -11.99 6.14 15.14
C VAL A 149 -13.14 5.59 16.01
N GLY A 150 -13.39 4.28 15.95
CA GLY A 150 -14.35 3.56 16.78
C GLY A 150 -13.74 2.25 17.27
N ALA A 151 -14.42 1.12 17.03
CA ALA A 151 -13.84 -0.20 17.22
C ALA A 151 -12.60 -0.38 16.32
N ALA A 152 -11.64 -1.21 16.77
CA ALA A 152 -10.43 -1.45 15.99
C ALA A 152 -10.77 -2.29 14.75
N GLU A 153 -10.51 -1.73 13.56
CA GLU A 153 -10.81 -2.36 12.27
C GLU A 153 -9.54 -2.57 11.45
N LEU A 154 -9.38 -3.75 10.84
CA LEU A 154 -8.39 -3.93 9.78
C LEU A 154 -8.96 -3.33 8.48
N LEU A 155 -8.46 -2.16 8.09
CA LEU A 155 -8.92 -1.45 6.90
C LEU A 155 -8.20 -1.91 5.62
N ARG A 156 -6.94 -2.35 5.75
CA ARG A 156 -6.16 -2.91 4.65
C ARG A 156 -5.04 -3.83 5.16
N PRO A 157 -4.95 -5.09 4.69
CA PRO A 157 -3.79 -5.94 4.99
C PRO A 157 -2.53 -5.43 4.26
N GLY A 158 -1.37 -5.54 4.89
CA GLY A 158 -0.10 -5.04 4.39
C GLY A 158 1.10 -5.63 5.11
N GLY A 159 2.17 -4.85 5.25
CA GLY A 159 3.45 -5.30 5.82
C GLY A 159 3.49 -5.68 7.30
N VAL A 160 2.39 -5.56 8.03
CA VAL A 160 2.22 -6.12 9.40
C VAL A 160 1.12 -7.18 9.35
N ALA A 161 1.44 -8.39 9.80
CA ALA A 161 0.51 -9.51 9.88
C ALA A 161 -0.66 -9.22 10.83
N LEU A 162 -1.86 -9.71 10.50
CA LEU A 162 -3.05 -9.54 11.33
C LEU A 162 -2.83 -10.17 12.72
N GLU A 163 -2.21 -11.34 12.74
CA GLU A 163 -1.92 -12.10 13.96
C GLU A 163 -1.04 -11.29 14.93
N ALA A 164 -0.11 -10.49 14.41
CA ALA A 164 0.73 -9.61 15.23
C ALA A 164 -0.04 -8.41 15.80
N LEU A 165 -1.04 -7.89 15.07
CA LEU A 165 -1.93 -6.84 15.56
C LEU A 165 -2.86 -7.37 16.65
N GLU A 166 -3.44 -8.55 16.44
CA GLU A 166 -4.37 -9.18 17.37
C GLU A 166 -3.70 -9.62 18.68
N ALA A 167 -2.42 -10.00 18.62
CA ALA A 167 -1.63 -10.24 19.83
C ALA A 167 -1.54 -9.02 20.76
N ILE A 168 -1.70 -7.80 20.22
CA ILE A 168 -1.70 -6.55 21.00
C ILE A 168 -3.13 -6.15 21.36
N LEU A 169 -4.02 -6.03 20.37
CA LEU A 169 -5.33 -5.42 20.57
C LEU A 169 -6.47 -6.40 20.91
N GLY A 170 -6.22 -7.71 20.81
CA GLY A 170 -7.28 -8.70 20.67
C GLY A 170 -7.85 -8.70 19.24
N PRO A 171 -8.93 -9.46 18.98
CA PRO A 171 -9.50 -9.61 17.65
C PRO A 171 -9.88 -8.27 17.00
N LEU A 172 -9.51 -8.08 15.73
CA LEU A 172 -9.91 -6.90 14.96
C LEU A 172 -11.18 -7.19 14.16
N LEU A 173 -12.03 -6.18 14.01
CA LEU A 173 -13.14 -6.27 13.08
C LEU A 173 -12.59 -6.32 11.64
N ALA A 174 -13.01 -7.34 10.89
CA ALA A 174 -12.74 -7.40 9.46
C ALA A 174 -13.75 -6.49 8.74
N ARG A 175 -13.26 -5.51 7.99
CA ARG A 175 -14.15 -4.70 7.15
C ARG A 175 -14.59 -5.54 5.95
N ALA A 176 -15.90 -5.63 5.71
CA ALA A 176 -16.46 -6.39 4.59
C ALA A 176 -15.83 -5.92 3.26
N GLN A 177 -15.15 -6.83 2.56
CA GLN A 177 -14.59 -6.57 1.24
C GLN A 177 -15.71 -6.73 0.21
N GLY A 178 -16.29 -5.62 -0.27
CA GLY A 178 -17.21 -5.63 -1.41
C GLY A 178 -18.61 -5.09 -1.10
N GLY A 179 -18.79 -3.81 -1.40
CA GLY A 179 -20.09 -3.16 -1.58
C GLY A 179 -19.83 -1.91 -2.41
N ALA A 180 -20.56 -1.74 -3.52
CA ALA A 180 -20.28 -0.76 -4.58
C ALA A 180 -20.41 0.72 -4.15
N GLU A 181 -20.76 1.03 -2.89
CA GLU A 181 -21.10 2.39 -2.45
C GLU A 181 -20.41 2.84 -1.14
N ILE A 182 -19.33 2.19 -0.70
CA ILE A 182 -18.59 2.67 0.49
C ILE A 182 -17.53 3.68 0.06
N ARG A 183 -17.74 4.98 0.35
CA ARG A 183 -16.70 6.01 0.24
C ARG A 183 -15.42 5.51 0.96
N PRO A 184 -14.24 5.53 0.31
CA PRO A 184 -13.01 5.05 0.93
C PRO A 184 -12.69 5.83 2.20
N THR A 185 -12.58 5.13 3.33
CA THR A 185 -12.10 5.69 4.60
C THR A 185 -10.58 5.58 4.74
N ALA A 186 -9.94 4.77 3.87
CA ALA A 186 -8.50 4.61 3.78
C ALA A 186 -8.05 4.32 2.34
N PRO A 187 -6.79 4.62 1.98
CA PRO A 187 -6.25 4.29 0.66
C PRO A 187 -6.26 2.79 0.35
N GLY A 188 -6.58 2.44 -0.90
CA GLY A 188 -6.49 1.07 -1.42
C GLY A 188 -7.74 0.23 -1.23
N GLN A 189 -8.86 0.83 -0.86
CA GLN A 189 -10.15 0.14 -0.69
C GLN A 189 -10.96 -0.02 -1.99
N LEU A 190 -10.52 0.58 -3.10
CA LEU A 190 -11.21 0.47 -4.39
C LEU A 190 -11.15 -0.95 -4.97
N ALA A 191 -12.22 -1.39 -5.65
CA ALA A 191 -12.41 -2.75 -6.15
C ALA A 191 -11.38 -3.17 -7.21
N SER A 192 -10.98 -2.24 -8.10
CA SER A 192 -9.89 -2.43 -9.05
C SER A 192 -8.70 -1.55 -8.68
N HIS A 193 -7.59 -2.18 -8.34
CA HIS A 193 -6.33 -1.53 -8.02
C HIS A 193 -5.19 -2.55 -8.20
N TYR A 194 -3.98 -2.08 -8.54
CA TYR A 194 -2.82 -2.93 -8.80
C TYR A 194 -2.90 -3.77 -10.09
N ALA A 195 -3.72 -3.38 -11.06
CA ALA A 195 -3.96 -4.19 -12.26
C ALA A 195 -2.78 -4.10 -13.26
N PRO A 196 -2.20 -5.25 -13.67
CA PRO A 196 -1.37 -5.34 -14.87
C PRO A 196 -2.20 -5.18 -16.15
N GLU A 197 -1.55 -5.07 -17.31
CA GLU A 197 -2.20 -5.07 -18.63
C GLU A 197 -2.71 -6.45 -19.04
N ALA A 198 -2.00 -7.50 -18.65
CA ALA A 198 -2.41 -8.88 -18.76
C ALA A 198 -3.58 -9.23 -17.84
N ALA A 199 -4.43 -10.16 -18.26
CA ALA A 199 -5.46 -10.74 -17.38
C ALA A 199 -4.80 -11.68 -16.36
N VAL A 200 -5.20 -11.59 -15.08
CA VAL A 200 -4.63 -12.40 -14.00
C VAL A 200 -5.58 -13.52 -13.62
N ARG A 201 -5.10 -14.77 -13.64
CA ARG A 201 -5.79 -15.96 -13.18
C ARG A 201 -5.15 -16.47 -11.90
N LEU A 202 -5.92 -16.54 -10.82
CA LEU A 202 -5.44 -16.95 -9.50
C LEU A 202 -5.60 -18.46 -9.27
N GLY A 203 -4.88 -18.98 -8.28
CA GLY A 203 -4.98 -20.37 -7.84
C GLY A 203 -4.57 -21.37 -8.92
N ALA A 204 -3.64 -21.00 -9.78
CA ALA A 204 -3.18 -21.85 -10.86
C ALA A 204 -2.34 -23.01 -10.31
N LEU A 205 -2.76 -24.25 -10.63
CA LEU A 205 -1.93 -25.44 -10.42
C LEU A 205 -0.97 -25.71 -11.59
N SER A 206 -1.28 -25.13 -12.75
CA SER A 206 -0.44 -25.19 -13.96
C SER A 206 -0.65 -23.95 -14.84
N VAL A 207 0.33 -23.70 -15.70
CA VAL A 207 0.32 -22.63 -16.72
C VAL A 207 -0.36 -23.16 -17.98
N ARG A 208 -1.39 -22.45 -18.50
CA ARG A 208 -2.05 -22.83 -19.76
C ARG A 208 -1.21 -22.36 -20.96
N PRO A 209 -1.34 -22.99 -22.13
CA PRO A 209 -0.66 -22.53 -23.34
C PRO A 209 -0.89 -21.03 -23.57
N GLY A 210 0.21 -20.29 -23.71
CA GLY A 210 0.18 -18.84 -23.93
C GLY A 210 0.12 -17.99 -22.66
N GLU A 211 -0.09 -18.53 -21.47
CA GLU A 211 0.06 -17.75 -20.23
C GLU A 211 1.52 -17.60 -19.82
N ILE A 212 1.80 -16.63 -18.94
CA ILE A 212 3.04 -16.55 -18.16
C ILE A 212 2.73 -16.97 -16.73
N GLY A 213 3.50 -17.92 -16.22
CA GLY A 213 3.40 -18.43 -14.86
C GLY A 213 4.12 -17.55 -13.85
N LEU A 214 3.45 -17.23 -12.74
CA LEU A 214 4.03 -16.64 -11.54
C LEU A 214 3.83 -17.58 -10.34
N GLY A 215 4.90 -18.26 -9.96
CA GLY A 215 4.92 -19.30 -8.92
C GLY A 215 5.11 -18.78 -7.49
N PHE A 216 4.90 -19.68 -6.54
CA PHE A 216 5.26 -19.56 -5.13
C PHE A 216 5.66 -20.94 -4.61
N GLY A 217 6.80 -21.03 -3.93
CA GLY A 217 7.42 -22.30 -3.55
C GLY A 217 8.18 -22.96 -4.71
N PRO A 218 8.71 -24.18 -4.49
CA PRO A 218 9.41 -24.94 -5.52
C PRO A 218 8.42 -25.39 -6.62
N GLY A 219 8.81 -25.22 -7.89
CA GLY A 219 7.98 -25.61 -9.03
C GLY A 219 8.44 -25.01 -10.36
N GLY A 220 7.77 -25.40 -11.45
CA GLY A 220 8.12 -25.03 -12.83
C GLY A 220 7.27 -23.90 -13.42
N PHE A 221 7.11 -22.78 -12.70
CA PHE A 221 6.52 -21.55 -13.26
C PHE A 221 7.63 -20.69 -13.91
N ASP A 222 7.27 -19.84 -14.88
CA ASP A 222 8.23 -18.99 -15.60
C ASP A 222 8.93 -17.98 -14.69
N LEU A 223 8.18 -17.40 -13.75
CA LEU A 223 8.64 -16.50 -12.71
C LEU A 223 8.25 -17.04 -11.33
N ASN A 224 8.87 -16.53 -10.27
CA ASN A 224 8.57 -16.97 -8.91
C ASN A 224 8.60 -15.81 -7.91
N LEU A 225 7.59 -15.75 -7.04
CA LEU A 225 7.52 -14.81 -5.92
C LEU A 225 8.55 -15.15 -4.83
N SER A 226 8.72 -16.44 -4.54
CA SER A 226 9.68 -16.98 -3.57
C SER A 226 9.84 -18.47 -3.83
N VAL A 227 11.01 -18.89 -4.31
CA VAL A 227 11.29 -20.32 -4.57
C VAL A 227 11.29 -21.12 -3.27
N SER A 228 11.70 -20.49 -2.16
CA SER A 228 11.73 -21.10 -0.83
C SER A 228 10.33 -21.26 -0.21
N GLY A 229 9.32 -20.56 -0.74
CA GLY A 229 7.99 -20.49 -0.13
C GLY A 229 7.93 -19.53 1.07
N ASP A 230 8.87 -18.60 1.17
CA ASP A 230 8.88 -17.58 2.21
C ASP A 230 7.94 -16.41 1.85
N LEU A 231 7.01 -16.11 2.76
CA LEU A 231 6.00 -15.07 2.54
C LEU A 231 6.57 -13.64 2.63
N THR A 232 7.70 -13.45 3.30
CA THR A 232 8.38 -12.15 3.39
C THR A 232 9.07 -11.84 2.07
N GLU A 233 9.80 -12.81 1.52
CA GLU A 233 10.39 -12.75 0.18
C GLU A 233 9.30 -12.56 -0.88
N ALA A 234 8.22 -13.34 -0.82
CA ALA A 234 7.11 -13.22 -1.75
C ALA A 234 6.47 -11.83 -1.72
N ALA A 235 6.27 -11.25 -0.54
CA ALA A 235 5.75 -9.88 -0.41
C ALA A 235 6.74 -8.85 -0.99
N ALA A 236 8.03 -8.98 -0.71
CA ALA A 236 9.09 -8.13 -1.25
C ALA A 236 9.13 -8.12 -2.79
N ASN A 237 8.91 -9.30 -3.39
CA ASN A 237 8.98 -9.51 -4.82
C ASN A 237 7.67 -9.22 -5.57
N LEU A 238 6.52 -9.24 -4.89
CA LEU A 238 5.18 -9.27 -5.52
C LEU A 238 5.00 -8.29 -6.68
N PHE A 239 5.12 -7.00 -6.43
CA PHE A 239 4.86 -6.00 -7.48
C PHE A 239 5.94 -5.96 -8.55
N HIS A 240 7.18 -6.31 -8.21
CA HIS A 240 8.24 -6.40 -9.21
C HIS A 240 7.98 -7.57 -10.16
N MET A 241 7.67 -8.75 -9.62
CA MET A 241 7.38 -9.95 -10.41
C MET A 241 6.09 -9.83 -11.20
N LEU A 242 5.05 -9.16 -10.66
CA LEU A 242 3.84 -8.86 -11.43
C LEU A 242 4.13 -7.97 -12.64
N ARG A 243 4.99 -6.96 -12.51
CA ARG A 243 5.41 -6.10 -13.63
C ARG A 243 6.22 -6.87 -14.66
N GLU A 244 7.09 -7.76 -14.20
CA GLU A 244 7.88 -8.61 -15.11
C GLU A 244 7.02 -9.64 -15.83
N ALA A 245 6.07 -10.26 -15.11
CA ALA A 245 5.07 -11.16 -15.68
C ALA A 245 4.23 -10.45 -16.75
N ASP A 246 3.78 -9.22 -16.47
CA ASP A 246 3.00 -8.40 -17.40
C ASP A 246 3.79 -8.08 -18.69
N ARG A 247 5.07 -7.71 -18.52
CA ARG A 247 5.98 -7.45 -19.63
C ARG A 247 6.20 -8.69 -20.50
N LEU A 248 6.41 -9.86 -19.89
CA LEU A 248 6.59 -11.13 -20.60
C LEU A 248 5.29 -11.64 -21.22
N ALA A 249 4.15 -11.38 -20.58
CA ALA A 249 2.84 -11.78 -21.07
C ALA A 249 2.52 -11.05 -22.37
N ALA A 250 2.92 -9.78 -22.52
CA ALA A 250 2.74 -8.99 -23.74
C ALA A 250 1.28 -9.04 -24.26
N GLY A 251 0.32 -8.85 -23.35
CA GLY A 251 -1.12 -8.91 -23.64
C GLY A 251 -1.76 -10.30 -23.48
N ARG A 252 -0.97 -11.35 -23.23
CA ARG A 252 -1.48 -12.69 -22.84
C ARG A 252 -1.85 -12.73 -21.35
N GLY A 253 -2.31 -13.88 -20.85
CA GLY A 253 -2.68 -14.04 -19.44
C GLY A 253 -1.49 -14.31 -18.50
N ILE A 254 -1.64 -13.96 -17.23
CA ILE A 254 -0.74 -14.34 -16.14
C ILE A 254 -1.44 -15.38 -15.27
N ALA A 255 -0.80 -16.52 -15.03
CA ALA A 255 -1.27 -17.57 -14.14
C ALA A 255 -0.49 -17.52 -12.82
N VAL A 256 -1.17 -17.19 -11.72
CA VAL A 256 -0.54 -17.06 -10.40
C VAL A 256 -0.83 -18.29 -9.56
N ALA A 257 0.22 -18.89 -8.99
CA ALA A 257 0.13 -20.03 -8.09
C ALA A 257 -0.64 -19.69 -6.80
N VAL A 258 -1.04 -20.73 -6.06
CA VAL A 258 -1.67 -20.57 -4.74
C VAL A 258 -0.64 -20.03 -3.74
N VAL A 259 -0.99 -18.95 -3.05
CA VAL A 259 -0.22 -18.40 -1.93
C VAL A 259 -1.02 -18.62 -0.63
N PRO A 260 -0.42 -19.13 0.46
CA PRO A 260 -1.10 -19.32 1.74
C PRO A 260 -1.76 -18.03 2.27
N GLU A 261 -2.96 -18.13 2.86
CA GLU A 261 -3.73 -17.00 3.42
C GLU A 261 -3.40 -16.73 4.90
N ILE A 262 -2.11 -16.74 5.25
CA ILE A 262 -1.59 -16.52 6.62
C ILE A 262 -0.53 -15.43 6.62
N GLY A 263 -0.38 -14.69 7.72
CA GLY A 263 0.64 -13.64 7.85
C GLY A 263 0.60 -12.65 6.68
N LEU A 264 1.76 -12.42 6.03
CA LEU A 264 1.87 -11.56 4.84
C LEU A 264 1.15 -12.11 3.60
N GLY A 265 0.85 -13.41 3.56
CA GLY A 265 0.08 -14.06 2.52
C GLY A 265 -1.32 -13.45 2.34
N ARG A 266 -1.95 -12.98 3.43
CA ARG A 266 -3.22 -12.24 3.36
C ARG A 266 -3.08 -10.93 2.58
N ALA A 267 -1.97 -10.23 2.76
CA ALA A 267 -1.68 -8.99 2.03
C ALA A 267 -1.41 -9.31 0.55
N ILE A 268 -0.59 -10.33 0.27
CA ILE A 268 -0.29 -10.78 -1.09
C ILE A 268 -1.57 -11.14 -1.84
N ASN A 269 -2.41 -11.99 -1.26
CA ASN A 269 -3.64 -12.44 -1.88
C ASN A 269 -4.67 -11.30 -2.05
N ASP A 270 -4.76 -10.34 -1.12
CA ASP A 270 -5.60 -9.14 -1.32
C ASP A 270 -5.15 -8.35 -2.58
N ARG A 271 -3.84 -8.17 -2.79
CA ARG A 271 -3.34 -7.50 -4.00
C ARG A 271 -3.60 -8.31 -5.27
N LEU A 272 -3.37 -9.62 -5.22
CA LEU A 272 -3.60 -10.53 -6.34
C LEU A 272 -5.09 -10.57 -6.74
N ARG A 273 -6.01 -10.62 -5.78
CA ARG A 273 -7.47 -10.56 -6.02
C ARG A 273 -7.89 -9.25 -6.68
N ARG A 274 -7.35 -8.10 -6.24
CA ARG A 274 -7.61 -6.80 -6.88
C ARG A 274 -6.99 -6.67 -8.27
N ALA A 275 -5.82 -7.28 -8.49
CA ALA A 275 -5.18 -7.33 -9.80
C ALA A 275 -5.96 -8.22 -10.80
N ALA A 276 -6.66 -9.24 -10.30
CA ALA A 276 -7.51 -10.14 -11.09
C ALA A 276 -8.95 -9.63 -11.29
N ALA A 277 -9.36 -8.57 -10.58
CA ALA A 277 -10.72 -8.03 -10.67
C ALA A 277 -11.01 -7.46 -12.09
N PRO A 278 -12.26 -7.53 -12.58
CA PRO A 278 -12.65 -6.91 -13.84
C PRO A 278 -12.32 -5.42 -13.86
N ARG A 279 -11.91 -4.91 -15.03
CA ARG A 279 -11.69 -3.48 -15.21
C ARG A 279 -13.06 -2.79 -15.29
N CYS A 280 -13.30 -1.84 -14.40
CA CYS A 280 -14.40 -0.89 -14.52
C CYS A 280 -14.04 0.23 -15.49
#